data_AF-A0A6A6TWQ5-F1
#
_entry.id   AF-A0A6A6TWQ5-F1
#
_cell.length_a   1.000
_cell.length_b   1.000
_cell.length_c   1.000
_cell.angle_alpha   90.00
_cell.angle_beta   90.00
_cell.angle_gamma   90.00
#
_symmetry.space_group_name_H-M   'P 1'
#
loop_
_entity.id
_entity.type
_entity.pdbx_description
1 polymer ?
#
loop_
_entity_poly.entity_id
_entity_poly.type
_entity_poly.pdbx_seq_one_letter_code
_entity_poly.pdbx_strand_id
1 'polypeptide(L)'
;MAEGFGPVIDAMSPDISCRNSATAPALKAVARAGAQIEFKWTKWMDSHKGPILTYMGPWDGTQKAQEIPFFKIQQTGYDPKTRTWASDTFMKQNQTWTAQIPSDIEPGLYVLRHELMALHVAEKGSPTSRGTPLSGAQFYPICFSIQVTGDGTVTPDGVKFPGGYKYSDPGLLTNIYNMTGNYSFPGPAVYQGKYDAPQGPAPVVTETGALKPAEVEQLYEDVKARADRYGEFVVTGANNAMLNGGACFHDEVGAAVNPLEKCGGARPYTNFVERLGKLTVDGEALKKELGLGEWLNYKTLNGGRPGPFTLPPNFGTT
;
A
#
# COMPACT_ATOMS: atom_id res chain seq x y z
N MET A 1 7.45 1.40 9.71
CA MET A 1 6.67 1.79 8.51
C MET A 1 7.62 1.69 7.32
N ALA A 2 7.23 0.99 6.25
CA ALA A 2 8.04 0.96 5.03
C ALA A 2 8.10 2.37 4.41
N GLU A 3 9.30 2.90 4.16
CA GLU A 3 9.50 4.23 3.58
C GLU A 3 9.12 4.25 2.10
N GLY A 4 8.36 5.28 1.68
CA GLY A 4 8.13 5.61 0.27
C GLY A 4 6.66 5.63 -0.15
N PHE A 5 6.30 6.61 -0.98
CA PHE A 5 4.97 6.77 -1.58
C PHE A 5 4.77 5.92 -2.85
N GLY A 6 5.84 5.33 -3.38
CA GLY A 6 5.81 4.58 -4.63
C GLY A 6 5.04 3.25 -4.52
N PRO A 7 4.49 2.74 -5.62
CA PRO A 7 3.83 1.44 -5.65
C PRO A 7 4.84 0.28 -5.63
N VAL A 8 4.37 -0.89 -5.18
CA VAL A 8 4.94 -2.16 -5.63
C VAL A 8 4.42 -2.38 -7.06
N ILE A 9 5.30 -2.68 -8.01
CA ILE A 9 4.95 -2.81 -9.44
C ILE A 9 5.04 -4.26 -9.95
N ASP A 10 5.47 -5.18 -9.10
CA ASP A 10 5.58 -6.60 -9.41
C ASP A 10 4.81 -7.42 -8.36
N ALA A 11 3.76 -8.10 -8.82
CA ALA A 11 2.93 -8.97 -7.99
C ALA A 11 3.66 -10.21 -7.44
N MET A 12 4.83 -10.56 -7.99
CA MET A 12 5.69 -11.64 -7.48
C MET A 12 6.84 -11.13 -6.62
N SER A 13 7.01 -9.82 -6.49
CA SER A 13 7.99 -9.27 -5.57
C SER A 13 7.65 -9.68 -4.13
N PRO A 14 8.64 -10.02 -3.28
CA PRO A 14 8.41 -10.20 -1.84
C PRO A 14 7.75 -8.98 -1.18
N ASP A 15 7.89 -7.80 -1.78
CA ASP A 15 7.32 -6.54 -1.29
C ASP A 15 5.79 -6.49 -1.42
N ILE A 16 5.17 -7.37 -2.21
CA ILE A 16 3.70 -7.39 -2.38
C ILE A 16 2.96 -7.78 -1.10
N SER A 17 3.66 -8.38 -0.13
CA SER A 17 3.10 -8.71 1.18
C SER A 17 2.78 -7.45 2.00
N CYS A 18 3.82 -6.71 2.42
CA CYS A 18 3.72 -5.58 3.33
C CYS A 18 4.63 -4.39 2.95
N ARG A 19 5.03 -4.27 1.67
CA ARG A 19 6.09 -3.40 1.12
C ARG A 19 7.51 -3.79 1.55
N ASN A 20 8.47 -3.17 0.87
CA ASN A 20 9.90 -3.35 1.11
C ASN A 20 10.28 -3.02 2.57
N SER A 21 11.20 -3.79 3.13
CA SER A 21 11.76 -3.59 4.47
C SER A 21 10.72 -3.55 5.60
N ALA A 22 9.56 -4.20 5.43
CA ALA A 22 8.55 -4.27 6.48
C ALA A 22 9.09 -5.06 7.69
N THR A 23 9.22 -4.38 8.82
CA THR A 23 9.50 -4.98 10.12
C THR A 23 8.24 -4.96 10.97
N ALA A 24 8.13 -5.95 11.88
CA ALA A 24 7.05 -5.97 12.85
C ALA A 24 7.03 -4.67 13.65
N PRO A 25 5.87 -3.98 13.77
CA PRO A 25 5.77 -2.79 14.59
C PRO A 25 5.91 -3.15 16.07
N ALA A 26 6.49 -2.22 16.85
CA ALA A 26 6.58 -2.38 18.31
C ALA A 26 5.18 -2.35 18.98
N LEU A 27 4.26 -1.59 18.39
CA LEU A 27 2.88 -1.45 18.87
C LEU A 27 1.94 -2.39 18.11
N LYS A 28 0.93 -2.88 18.84
CA LYS A 28 -0.14 -3.72 18.31
C LYS A 28 -1.47 -3.09 18.67
N ALA A 29 -2.37 -2.95 17.70
CA ALA A 29 -3.75 -2.56 17.99
C ALA A 29 -4.46 -3.73 18.68
N VAL A 30 -5.36 -3.45 19.63
CA VAL A 30 -6.21 -4.49 20.23
C VAL A 30 -7.64 -4.24 19.77
N ALA A 31 -8.28 -5.23 19.17
CA ALA A 31 -9.65 -5.13 18.68
C ALA A 31 -10.45 -6.39 18.99
N ARG A 32 -11.76 -6.22 19.13
CA ARG A 32 -12.69 -7.35 19.25
C ARG A 32 -13.01 -7.90 17.87
N ALA A 33 -13.20 -9.21 17.76
CA ALA A 33 -13.86 -9.82 16.63
C ALA A 33 -15.22 -9.13 16.38
N GLY A 34 -15.60 -8.96 15.11
CA GLY A 34 -16.77 -8.18 14.72
C GLY A 34 -16.55 -6.66 14.64
N ALA A 35 -15.42 -6.13 15.11
CA ALA A 35 -15.21 -4.68 15.16
C ALA A 35 -14.93 -4.07 13.79
N GLN A 36 -15.33 -2.81 13.63
CA GLN A 36 -14.96 -2.01 12.47
C GLN A 36 -13.54 -1.49 12.63
N ILE A 37 -12.72 -1.63 11.59
CA ILE A 37 -11.40 -1.01 11.47
C ILE A 37 -11.49 0.05 10.37
N GLU A 38 -11.04 1.25 10.71
CA GLU A 38 -10.96 2.36 9.79
C GLU A 38 -9.51 2.57 9.31
N PHE A 39 -9.31 2.60 8.00
CA PHE A 39 -8.05 2.91 7.35
C PHE A 39 -8.09 4.35 6.85
N LYS A 40 -7.13 5.15 7.31
CA LYS A 40 -6.95 6.52 6.87
C LYS A 40 -5.73 6.62 5.96
N TRP A 41 -5.94 7.14 4.76
CA TRP A 41 -4.87 7.46 3.82
C TRP A 41 -4.62 8.96 3.76
N THR A 42 -3.41 9.32 3.35
CA THR A 42 -3.14 10.68 2.85
C THR A 42 -3.86 10.87 1.51
N LYS A 43 -3.80 12.08 0.95
CA LYS A 43 -4.45 12.38 -0.33
C LYS A 43 -4.04 11.37 -1.43
N TRP A 44 -5.00 11.01 -2.27
CA TRP A 44 -4.83 10.07 -3.38
C TRP A 44 -4.98 10.72 -4.74
N MET A 45 -4.34 10.13 -5.75
CA MET A 45 -4.32 10.63 -7.13
C MET A 45 -5.60 10.27 -7.89
N ASP A 46 -6.19 11.23 -8.59
CA ASP A 46 -7.50 11.07 -9.24
C ASP A 46 -7.45 10.03 -10.38
N SER A 47 -6.30 9.93 -11.03
CA SER A 47 -6.03 8.98 -12.12
C SER A 47 -5.88 7.54 -11.61
N HIS A 48 -5.50 7.34 -10.34
CA HIS A 48 -5.18 6.03 -9.76
C HIS A 48 -6.45 5.27 -9.39
N LYS A 49 -7.25 4.98 -10.40
CA LYS A 49 -8.52 4.28 -10.24
C LYS A 49 -8.30 2.79 -10.08
N GLY A 50 -9.04 2.16 -9.17
CA GLY A 50 -8.99 0.73 -8.98
C GLY A 50 -9.64 0.24 -7.68
N PRO A 51 -9.50 -1.06 -7.37
CA PRO A 51 -10.14 -1.68 -6.23
C PRO A 51 -9.41 -1.40 -4.91
N ILE A 52 -10.11 -1.67 -3.82
CA ILE A 52 -9.60 -1.70 -2.46
C ILE A 52 -9.83 -3.09 -1.89
N LEU A 53 -8.78 -3.68 -1.31
CA LEU A 53 -8.76 -5.06 -0.82
C LEU A 53 -8.24 -5.08 0.61
N THR A 54 -8.91 -5.82 1.49
CA THR A 54 -8.48 -6.00 2.88
C THR A 54 -8.41 -7.48 3.22
N TYR A 55 -7.30 -7.88 3.81
CA TYR A 55 -6.98 -9.24 4.21
C TYR A 55 -6.56 -9.30 5.67
N MET A 56 -6.76 -10.44 6.30
CA MET A 56 -6.18 -10.78 7.60
C MET A 56 -5.42 -12.10 7.48
N GLY A 57 -4.41 -12.30 8.30
CA GLY A 57 -3.73 -13.60 8.41
C GLY A 57 -3.25 -13.83 9.84
N PRO A 58 -3.43 -15.04 10.39
CA PRO A 58 -2.91 -15.37 11.72
C PRO A 58 -1.38 -15.23 11.73
N TRP A 59 -0.84 -14.72 12.82
CA TRP A 59 0.58 -14.42 12.95
C TRP A 59 1.09 -14.77 14.35
N ASP A 60 2.17 -15.52 14.42
CA ASP A 60 2.78 -15.94 15.70
C ASP A 60 3.77 -14.91 16.28
N GLY A 61 4.03 -13.81 15.58
CA GLY A 61 5.01 -12.80 15.99
C GLY A 61 6.41 -13.00 15.41
N THR A 62 6.67 -14.15 14.78
CA THR A 62 8.01 -14.57 14.31
C THR A 62 8.10 -14.74 12.80
N GLN A 63 6.99 -15.14 12.17
CA GLN A 63 6.91 -15.29 10.72
C GLN A 63 7.18 -13.98 9.98
N LYS A 64 7.85 -14.08 8.83
CA LYS A 64 7.96 -12.97 7.89
C LYS A 64 6.62 -12.71 7.21
N ALA A 65 6.41 -11.49 6.75
CA ALA A 65 5.17 -11.09 6.05
C ALA A 65 4.80 -12.03 4.88
N GLN A 66 5.78 -12.56 4.16
CA GLN A 66 5.59 -13.46 3.03
C GLN A 66 5.12 -14.87 3.42
N GLU A 67 5.26 -15.23 4.69
CA GLU A 67 4.91 -16.56 5.21
C GLU A 67 3.49 -16.62 5.77
N ILE A 68 2.87 -15.45 5.99
CA ILE A 68 1.55 -15.31 6.61
C ILE A 68 0.47 -15.76 5.62
N PRO A 69 -0.44 -16.68 6.02
CA PRO A 69 -1.57 -17.10 5.19
C PRO A 69 -2.71 -16.08 5.28
N PHE A 70 -2.77 -15.17 4.31
CA PHE A 70 -3.79 -14.11 4.24
C PHE A 70 -5.11 -14.61 3.63
N PHE A 71 -6.20 -14.48 4.37
CA PHE A 71 -7.57 -14.61 3.87
C PHE A 71 -8.19 -13.23 3.65
N LYS A 72 -9.00 -13.09 2.60
CA LYS A 72 -9.60 -11.82 2.21
C LYS A 72 -10.87 -11.57 3.03
N ILE A 73 -10.96 -10.46 3.74
CA ILE A 73 -12.15 -10.10 4.54
C ILE A 73 -13.09 -9.11 3.83
N GLN A 74 -12.57 -8.36 2.86
CA GLN A 74 -13.36 -7.39 2.10
C GLN A 74 -12.72 -7.11 0.75
N GLN A 75 -13.56 -6.87 -0.27
CA GLN A 75 -13.15 -6.26 -1.54
C GLN A 75 -14.23 -5.35 -2.08
N THR A 76 -13.82 -4.21 -2.65
CA THR A 76 -14.70 -3.34 -3.45
C THR A 76 -13.93 -2.88 -4.67
N GLY A 77 -14.60 -2.84 -5.82
CA GLY A 77 -13.99 -2.60 -7.12
C GLY A 77 -14.78 -1.58 -7.93
N TYR A 78 -14.98 -1.88 -9.21
CA TYR A 78 -15.79 -1.06 -10.11
C TYR A 78 -17.28 -1.31 -9.92
N ASP A 79 -18.07 -0.25 -9.78
CA ASP A 79 -19.53 -0.29 -9.84
C ASP A 79 -20.01 0.18 -11.23
N PRO A 80 -20.56 -0.73 -12.07
CA PRO A 80 -21.03 -0.37 -13.40
C PRO A 80 -22.27 0.54 -13.40
N LYS A 81 -23.03 0.63 -12.30
CA LYS A 81 -24.22 1.49 -12.21
C LYS A 81 -23.83 2.95 -12.08
N THR A 82 -22.89 3.24 -11.20
CA THR A 82 -22.38 4.60 -10.98
C THR A 82 -21.17 4.94 -11.84
N ARG A 83 -20.58 3.94 -12.51
CA ARG A 83 -19.32 4.03 -13.26
C ARG A 83 -18.17 4.56 -12.41
N THR A 84 -18.13 4.16 -11.15
CA THR A 84 -17.10 4.59 -10.19
C THR A 84 -16.29 3.41 -9.67
N TRP A 85 -15.04 3.69 -9.31
CA TRP A 85 -14.18 2.73 -8.63
C TRP A 85 -14.24 2.92 -7.12
N ALA A 86 -13.89 1.89 -6.35
CA ALA A 86 -13.68 1.98 -4.90
C ALA A 86 -12.73 3.14 -4.54
N SER A 87 -11.70 3.36 -5.36
CA SER A 87 -10.81 4.52 -5.27
C SER A 87 -11.55 5.88 -5.33
N ASP A 88 -12.59 6.01 -6.15
CA ASP A 88 -13.36 7.26 -6.23
C ASP A 88 -14.22 7.48 -4.98
N THR A 89 -14.74 6.39 -4.41
CA THR A 89 -15.57 6.43 -3.21
C THR A 89 -14.76 6.77 -1.97
N PHE A 90 -13.61 6.11 -1.73
CA PHE A 90 -12.81 6.42 -0.53
C PHE A 90 -12.23 7.85 -0.57
N MET A 91 -11.87 8.37 -1.75
CA MET A 91 -11.43 9.77 -1.88
C MET A 91 -12.52 10.75 -1.45
N LYS A 92 -13.79 10.48 -1.78
CA LYS A 92 -14.95 11.28 -1.31
C LYS A 92 -15.22 11.10 0.18
N GLN A 93 -14.86 9.96 0.76
CA GLN A 93 -14.95 9.67 2.19
C GLN A 93 -13.73 10.21 2.95
N ASN A 94 -13.18 11.35 2.55
CA ASN A 94 -12.00 11.94 3.18
C ASN A 94 -10.81 10.95 3.23
N GLN A 95 -10.55 10.19 2.17
CA GLN A 95 -9.46 9.21 2.11
C GLN A 95 -9.58 8.10 3.18
N THR A 96 -10.81 7.77 3.58
CA THR A 96 -11.09 6.78 4.61
C THR A 96 -11.77 5.54 4.03
N TRP A 97 -11.41 4.36 4.53
CA TRP A 97 -12.06 3.10 4.18
C TRP A 97 -12.30 2.24 5.43
N THR A 98 -13.45 1.56 5.53
CA THR A 98 -13.78 0.73 6.70
C THR A 98 -13.95 -0.73 6.31
N ALA A 99 -13.34 -1.63 7.09
CA ALA A 99 -13.55 -3.08 7.00
C ALA A 99 -13.95 -3.65 8.36
N GLN A 100 -14.69 -4.76 8.35
CA GLN A 100 -15.11 -5.43 9.58
C GLN A 100 -14.25 -6.67 9.83
N ILE A 101 -13.77 -6.85 11.06
CA ILE A 101 -13.15 -8.10 11.50
C ILE A 101 -14.24 -9.17 11.55
N PRO A 102 -14.07 -10.36 10.95
CA PRO A 102 -15.03 -11.44 11.12
C PRO A 102 -15.26 -11.77 12.60
N SER A 103 -16.49 -12.04 13.00
CA SER A 103 -16.84 -12.32 14.39
C SER A 103 -16.55 -13.75 14.82
N ASP A 104 -16.33 -14.67 13.88
CA ASP A 104 -16.15 -16.11 14.13
C ASP A 104 -14.70 -16.59 14.17
N ILE A 105 -13.73 -15.72 13.89
CA ILE A 105 -12.31 -16.09 13.89
C ILE A 105 -11.77 -16.27 15.30
N GLU A 106 -10.83 -17.19 15.46
CA GLU A 106 -10.16 -17.46 16.73
C GLU A 106 -9.46 -16.20 17.28
N PRO A 107 -9.57 -15.88 18.58
CA PRO A 107 -8.78 -14.81 19.18
C PRO A 107 -7.27 -15.10 19.04
N GLY A 108 -6.48 -14.08 18.74
CA GLY A 108 -5.08 -14.28 18.45
C GLY A 108 -4.41 -13.06 17.86
N LEU A 109 -3.13 -13.20 17.55
CA LEU A 109 -2.38 -12.17 16.85
C LEU A 109 -2.55 -12.36 15.34
N TYR A 110 -2.85 -11.27 14.65
CA TYR A 110 -3.07 -11.24 13.21
C TYR A 110 -2.26 -10.10 12.57
N VAL A 111 -1.94 -10.28 11.29
CA VAL A 111 -1.56 -9.18 10.42
C VAL A 111 -2.74 -8.81 9.54
N LEU A 112 -3.12 -7.54 9.59
CA LEU A 112 -4.12 -6.93 8.73
C LEU A 112 -3.40 -6.28 7.54
N ARG A 113 -3.65 -6.76 6.32
CA ARG A 113 -3.09 -6.23 5.08
C ARG A 113 -4.17 -5.50 4.31
N HIS A 114 -4.05 -4.19 4.20
CA HIS A 114 -4.96 -3.32 3.44
C HIS A 114 -4.25 -2.78 2.20
N GLU A 115 -4.93 -2.77 1.06
CA GLU A 115 -4.31 -2.47 -0.22
C GLU A 115 -5.24 -1.64 -1.11
N LEU A 116 -4.71 -0.52 -1.61
CA LEU A 116 -5.22 0.10 -2.84
C LEU A 116 -4.45 -0.46 -4.03
N MET A 117 -5.16 -0.66 -5.13
CA MET A 117 -4.58 -1.06 -6.40
C MET A 117 -4.95 -0.03 -7.45
N ALA A 118 -3.96 0.56 -8.12
CA ALA A 118 -4.18 1.51 -9.20
C ALA A 118 -4.01 0.82 -10.55
N LEU A 119 -5.00 1.00 -11.43
CA LEU A 119 -5.14 0.27 -12.68
C LEU A 119 -5.01 1.15 -13.93
N HIS A 120 -4.61 2.41 -13.77
CA HIS A 120 -4.54 3.41 -14.85
C HIS A 120 -3.64 3.02 -16.03
N VAL A 121 -2.69 2.12 -15.82
CA VAL A 121 -1.84 1.55 -16.89
C VAL A 121 -1.84 0.03 -16.87
N ALA A 122 -2.85 -0.60 -16.25
CA ALA A 122 -2.93 -2.04 -16.05
C ALA A 122 -3.44 -2.82 -17.28
N GLU A 123 -3.68 -2.17 -18.40
CA GLU A 123 -4.14 -2.89 -19.58
C GLU A 123 -3.08 -3.87 -20.11
N LYS A 124 -3.58 -4.94 -20.73
CA LYS A 124 -2.74 -6.00 -21.28
C LYS A 124 -1.81 -5.44 -22.35
N GLY A 125 -0.51 -5.67 -22.18
CA GLY A 125 0.52 -5.21 -23.13
C GLY A 125 1.09 -3.82 -22.82
N SER A 126 0.68 -3.20 -21.70
CA SER A 126 1.23 -1.92 -21.25
C SER A 126 2.77 -1.96 -21.17
N PRO A 127 3.49 -1.02 -21.83
CA PRO A 127 4.94 -0.99 -21.88
C PRO A 127 5.60 -0.44 -20.61
N THR A 128 4.83 -0.11 -19.57
CA THR A 128 5.31 0.53 -18.34
C THR A 128 6.21 -0.35 -17.48
N SER A 129 6.29 -1.65 -17.80
CA SER A 129 7.14 -2.60 -17.10
C SER A 129 8.49 -2.64 -17.82
N ARG A 130 9.51 -1.96 -17.27
CA ARG A 130 10.91 -1.95 -17.76
C ARG A 130 11.50 -3.37 -17.80
N GLY A 131 11.14 -4.17 -18.80
CA GLY A 131 11.68 -5.51 -19.04
C GLY A 131 11.03 -6.64 -18.24
N THR A 132 9.90 -6.41 -17.55
CA THR A 132 9.13 -7.46 -16.84
C THR A 132 7.83 -7.74 -17.60
N PRO A 133 7.43 -9.01 -17.81
CA PRO A 133 6.30 -9.36 -18.67
C PRO A 133 4.95 -9.13 -17.94
N LEU A 134 4.60 -7.92 -17.53
CA LEU A 134 3.56 -7.72 -16.50
C LEU A 134 2.65 -6.52 -16.68
N SER A 135 1.40 -6.73 -16.25
CA SER A 135 0.36 -5.73 -15.98
C SER A 135 0.95 -4.43 -15.42
N GLY A 136 0.61 -3.28 -15.99
CA GLY A 136 0.94 -1.99 -15.36
C GLY A 136 0.09 -1.68 -14.11
N ALA A 137 -0.46 -2.69 -13.45
CA ALA A 137 -1.12 -2.54 -12.15
C ALA A 137 -0.09 -2.12 -11.09
N GLN A 138 -0.48 -1.17 -10.26
CA GLN A 138 0.35 -0.63 -9.20
C GLN A 138 -0.28 -0.94 -7.84
N PHE A 139 0.49 -1.55 -6.95
CA PHE A 139 0.01 -2.09 -5.68
C PHE A 139 0.48 -1.23 -4.51
N TYR A 140 -0.43 -0.93 -3.57
CA TYR A 140 -0.15 -0.15 -2.37
C TYR A 140 -0.55 -0.92 -1.12
N PRO A 141 0.10 -2.05 -0.81
CA PRO A 141 -0.17 -2.78 0.42
C PRO A 141 0.39 -2.03 1.64
N ILE A 142 -0.35 -2.04 2.74
CA ILE A 142 0.08 -1.60 4.07
C ILE A 142 -0.38 -2.67 5.07
N CYS A 143 0.50 -2.98 6.02
CA CYS A 143 0.24 -3.98 7.06
C CYS A 143 0.21 -3.39 8.45
N PHE A 144 -0.66 -3.94 9.30
CA PHE A 144 -0.83 -3.60 10.70
C PHE A 144 -0.80 -4.86 11.55
N SER A 145 -0.19 -4.78 12.74
CA SER A 145 -0.29 -5.86 13.73
C SER A 145 -1.50 -5.62 14.62
N ILE A 146 -2.37 -6.62 14.74
CA ILE A 146 -3.60 -6.54 15.54
C ILE A 146 -3.77 -7.78 16.41
N GLN A 147 -4.02 -7.56 17.71
CA GLN A 147 -4.46 -8.59 18.64
C GLN A 147 -5.99 -8.62 18.62
N VAL A 148 -6.55 -9.71 18.11
CA VAL A 148 -8.00 -9.95 18.09
C VAL A 148 -8.40 -10.63 19.40
N THR A 149 -9.46 -10.13 20.04
CA THR A 149 -10.13 -10.75 21.18
C THR A 149 -11.53 -11.19 20.78
N GLY A 150 -12.08 -12.22 21.43
CA GLY A 150 -13.38 -12.78 21.10
C GLY A 150 -13.47 -14.24 21.53
N ASP A 151 -14.54 -14.89 21.10
CA ASP A 151 -14.90 -16.29 21.38
C ASP A 151 -15.06 -17.13 20.11
N GLY A 152 -14.69 -16.56 18.95
CA GLY A 152 -14.60 -17.29 17.70
C GLY A 152 -13.61 -18.46 17.79
N THR A 153 -13.75 -19.40 16.85
CA THR A 153 -12.98 -20.66 16.82
C THR A 153 -12.49 -21.01 15.42
N VAL A 154 -12.81 -20.20 14.42
CA VAL A 154 -12.48 -20.49 13.03
C VAL A 154 -11.09 -19.95 12.69
N THR A 155 -10.30 -20.78 12.02
CA THR A 155 -9.04 -20.36 11.38
C THR A 155 -9.24 -20.42 9.85
N PRO A 156 -9.51 -19.30 9.17
CA PRO A 156 -9.75 -19.32 7.73
C PRO A 156 -8.49 -19.69 6.94
N ASP A 157 -8.66 -20.49 5.89
CA ASP A 157 -7.58 -20.78 4.94
C ASP A 157 -7.19 -19.51 4.18
N GLY A 158 -5.88 -19.31 4.00
CA GLY A 158 -5.31 -18.12 3.36
C GLY A 158 -4.31 -18.44 2.25
N VAL A 159 -3.94 -17.40 1.51
CA VAL A 159 -2.87 -17.42 0.50
C VAL A 159 -1.68 -16.59 0.97
N LYS A 160 -0.49 -16.87 0.45
CA LYS A 160 0.71 -16.08 0.71
C LYS A 160 0.91 -15.02 -0.36
N PHE A 161 1.58 -13.92 0.01
CA PHE A 161 1.99 -12.87 -0.92
C PHE A 161 3.52 -12.78 -0.90
N PRO A 162 4.23 -13.01 -2.01
CA PRO A 162 3.75 -13.35 -3.36
C PRO A 162 3.12 -14.75 -3.48
N GLY A 163 2.33 -14.96 -4.54
CA GLY A 163 1.66 -16.23 -4.86
C GLY A 163 0.12 -16.15 -4.87
N GLY A 164 -0.45 -15.25 -4.06
CA GLY A 164 -1.89 -14.99 -4.00
C GLY A 164 -2.40 -14.31 -5.25
N TYR A 165 -1.60 -13.44 -5.86
CA TYR A 165 -1.86 -12.88 -7.19
C TYR A 165 -1.12 -13.66 -8.26
N LYS A 166 -1.72 -13.77 -9.44
CA LYS A 166 -1.10 -14.33 -10.64
C LYS A 166 -1.03 -13.26 -11.71
N TYR A 167 0.04 -13.25 -12.49
CA TYR A 167 0.18 -12.34 -13.62
C TYR A 167 -0.95 -12.44 -14.65
N SER A 168 -1.56 -13.62 -14.75
CA SER A 168 -2.70 -13.88 -15.62
C SER A 168 -4.05 -13.49 -15.00
N ASP A 169 -4.10 -13.00 -13.76
CA ASP A 169 -5.35 -12.58 -13.12
C ASP A 169 -5.99 -11.46 -13.96
N PRO A 170 -7.23 -11.62 -14.46
CA PRO A 170 -7.85 -10.64 -15.35
C PRO A 170 -7.95 -9.24 -14.75
N GLY A 171 -8.10 -9.14 -13.42
CA GLY A 171 -8.12 -7.87 -12.70
C GLY A 171 -6.82 -7.08 -12.81
N LEU A 172 -5.69 -7.76 -12.94
CA LEU A 172 -4.40 -7.11 -13.16
C LEU A 172 -4.22 -6.69 -14.61
N LEU A 173 -5.00 -7.23 -15.54
CA LEU A 173 -4.91 -6.99 -16.99
C LEU A 173 -6.14 -6.21 -17.51
N THR A 174 -6.59 -5.22 -16.76
CA THR A 174 -7.86 -4.51 -17.02
C THR A 174 -7.64 -3.16 -17.70
N ASN A 175 -8.34 -2.93 -18.83
CA ASN A 175 -8.50 -1.59 -19.39
C ASN A 175 -9.67 -0.88 -18.69
N ILE A 176 -9.34 0.10 -17.85
CA ILE A 176 -10.33 0.81 -17.03
C ILE A 176 -11.12 1.88 -17.80
N TYR A 177 -10.67 2.26 -19.01
CA TYR A 177 -11.22 3.36 -19.80
C TYR A 177 -12.41 2.93 -20.66
N ASN A 178 -12.58 1.63 -20.90
CA ASN A 178 -13.70 1.07 -21.65
C ASN A 178 -14.43 -0.05 -20.88
N MET A 179 -14.59 0.12 -19.57
CA MET A 179 -15.32 -0.85 -18.75
C MET A 179 -16.82 -0.80 -18.98
N THR A 180 -17.40 -1.97 -19.26
CA THR A 180 -18.84 -2.16 -19.48
C THR A 180 -19.46 -3.23 -18.56
N GLY A 181 -18.64 -3.90 -17.75
CA GLY A 181 -19.07 -5.01 -16.89
C GLY A 181 -18.41 -4.99 -15.51
N ASN A 182 -18.57 -6.11 -14.79
CA ASN A 182 -18.00 -6.26 -13.46
C ASN A 182 -16.48 -6.42 -13.51
N TYR A 183 -15.80 -5.82 -12.54
CA TYR A 183 -14.38 -6.04 -12.33
C TYR A 183 -14.12 -7.44 -11.77
N SER A 184 -13.14 -8.14 -12.33
CA SER A 184 -12.70 -9.45 -11.85
C SER A 184 -11.55 -9.28 -10.86
N PHE A 185 -11.81 -9.45 -9.57
CA PHE A 185 -10.78 -9.26 -8.54
C PHE A 185 -9.66 -10.32 -8.64
N PRO A 186 -8.39 -9.92 -8.46
CA PRO A 186 -7.31 -10.88 -8.26
C PRO A 186 -7.35 -11.47 -6.84
N GLY A 187 -6.60 -12.56 -6.64
CA GLY A 187 -6.49 -13.21 -5.33
C GLY A 187 -7.67 -14.13 -4.96
N PRO A 188 -7.70 -14.62 -3.71
CA PRO A 188 -8.73 -15.56 -3.26
C PRO A 188 -10.11 -14.87 -3.19
N ALA A 189 -11.17 -15.67 -3.09
CA ALA A 189 -12.50 -15.16 -2.77
C ALA A 189 -12.52 -14.50 -1.38
N VAL A 190 -13.51 -13.63 -1.13
CA VAL A 190 -13.78 -13.13 0.22
C VAL A 190 -14.20 -14.30 1.10
N TYR A 191 -13.60 -14.38 2.29
CA TYR A 191 -13.96 -15.33 3.33
C TYR A 191 -15.43 -15.19 3.70
N GLN A 192 -16.16 -16.31 3.69
CA GLN A 192 -17.60 -16.36 3.98
C GLN A 192 -17.83 -16.68 5.46
N GLY A 193 -17.36 -15.78 6.33
CA GLY A 193 -17.54 -15.89 7.79
C GLY A 193 -18.73 -15.10 8.33
N LYS A 194 -18.85 -15.07 9.66
CA LYS A 194 -19.79 -14.22 10.39
C LYS A 194 -19.23 -12.82 10.61
N TYR A 195 -20.12 -11.83 10.66
CA TYR A 195 -19.78 -10.40 10.82
C TYR A 195 -20.73 -9.73 11.83
N ASP A 196 -21.00 -10.44 12.93
CA ASP A 196 -21.84 -9.96 14.01
C ASP A 196 -21.16 -8.80 14.76
N ALA A 197 -21.95 -8.03 15.50
CA ALA A 197 -21.41 -6.94 16.31
C ALA A 197 -20.49 -7.46 17.43
N PRO A 198 -19.43 -6.70 17.81
CA PRO A 198 -18.51 -7.08 18.87
C PRO A 198 -19.18 -7.38 20.21
N GLN A 199 -18.75 -8.46 20.87
CA GLN A 199 -19.23 -8.85 22.20
C GLN A 199 -18.25 -8.44 23.31
N GLY A 200 -18.76 -8.27 24.53
CA GLY A 200 -17.94 -7.90 25.71
C GLY A 200 -17.49 -6.44 25.73
N PRO A 201 -16.73 -6.01 26.75
CA PRO A 201 -16.25 -4.62 26.87
C PRO A 201 -15.21 -4.29 25.80
N ALA A 202 -15.18 -3.03 25.36
CA ALA A 202 -14.13 -2.55 24.46
C ALA A 202 -12.75 -2.67 25.14
N PRO A 203 -11.71 -3.13 24.43
CA PRO A 203 -10.36 -3.19 24.99
C PRO A 203 -9.89 -1.80 25.41
N VAL A 204 -9.42 -1.66 26.64
CA VAL A 204 -8.74 -0.45 27.11
C VAL A 204 -7.25 -0.63 26.80
N VAL A 205 -6.79 -0.02 25.70
CA VAL A 205 -5.36 0.00 25.37
C VAL A 205 -4.69 1.03 26.25
N THR A 206 -3.83 0.58 27.16
CA THR A 206 -2.98 1.49 27.95
C THR A 206 -1.60 1.52 27.28
N GLU A 207 -1.23 2.68 26.74
CA GLU A 207 0.12 2.91 26.22
C GLU A 207 1.13 2.77 27.36
N THR A 208 1.93 1.71 27.33
CA THR A 208 2.99 1.42 28.32
C THR A 208 4.37 1.85 27.83
N GLY A 209 4.43 2.57 26.71
CA GLY A 209 5.66 3.06 26.09
C GLY A 209 6.36 4.17 26.90
N ALA A 210 7.56 4.52 26.46
CA ALA A 210 8.41 5.54 27.10
C ALA A 210 7.86 6.99 27.01
N LEU A 211 6.89 7.24 26.12
CA LEU A 211 6.26 8.55 25.92
C LEU A 211 4.94 8.63 26.68
N LYS A 212 4.66 9.79 27.29
CA LYS A 212 3.36 10.02 27.96
C LYS A 212 2.24 10.13 26.91
N PRO A 213 0.98 9.79 27.23
CA PRO A 213 -0.13 9.83 26.26
C PRO A 213 -0.27 11.17 25.51
N ALA A 214 -0.08 12.30 26.19
CA ALA A 214 -0.13 13.62 25.55
C ALA A 214 1.03 13.89 24.58
N GLU A 215 2.22 13.32 24.85
CA GLU A 215 3.39 13.43 23.97
C GLU A 215 3.22 12.53 22.74
N VAL A 216 2.60 11.36 22.90
CA VAL A 216 2.22 10.47 21.79
C VAL A 216 1.21 11.15 20.86
N GLU A 217 0.19 11.78 21.43
CA GLU A 217 -0.85 12.49 20.65
C GLU A 217 -0.26 13.64 19.83
N GLN A 218 0.56 14.49 20.45
CA GLN A 218 1.22 15.59 19.75
C GLN A 218 2.16 15.07 18.64
N LEU A 219 2.94 14.03 18.93
CA LEU A 219 3.82 13.41 17.94
C LEU A 219 3.03 12.81 16.78
N TYR A 220 1.91 12.15 17.06
CA TYR A 220 1.01 11.62 16.06
C TYR A 220 0.48 12.72 15.14
N GLU A 221 -0.06 13.80 15.73
CA GLU A 221 -0.57 14.95 14.95
C GLU A 221 0.52 15.61 14.10
N ASP A 222 1.73 15.75 14.63
CA ASP A 222 2.86 16.32 13.88
C ASP A 222 3.32 15.43 12.72
N VAL A 223 3.39 14.10 12.94
CA VAL A 223 3.73 13.12 11.90
C VAL A 223 2.63 13.09 10.84
N LYS A 224 1.37 13.04 11.27
CA LYS A 224 0.20 13.07 10.39
C LYS A 224 0.18 14.33 9.54
N ALA A 225 0.31 15.51 10.15
CA ALA A 225 0.29 16.78 9.43
C ALA A 225 1.44 16.89 8.42
N ARG A 226 2.63 16.36 8.74
CA ARG A 226 3.76 16.27 7.80
C ARG A 226 3.45 15.34 6.62
N ALA A 227 2.92 14.15 6.90
CA ALA A 227 2.53 13.19 5.86
C ALA A 227 1.43 13.73 4.95
N ASP A 228 0.42 14.40 5.52
CA ASP A 228 -0.67 15.05 4.78
C ASP A 228 -0.14 16.15 3.86
N ARG A 229 0.75 17.02 4.33
CA ARG A 229 1.38 18.06 3.50
C ARG A 229 2.20 17.49 2.36
N TYR A 230 2.98 16.45 2.63
CA TYR A 230 3.79 15.80 1.59
C TYR A 230 2.89 15.10 0.55
N GLY A 231 1.86 14.38 1.00
CA GLY A 231 0.87 13.75 0.14
C GLY A 231 0.15 14.78 -0.74
N GLU A 232 -0.33 15.89 -0.15
CA GLU A 232 -0.93 17.00 -0.89
C GLU A 232 0.00 17.54 -1.98
N PHE A 233 1.27 17.78 -1.65
CA PHE A 233 2.26 18.26 -2.61
C PHE A 233 2.46 17.28 -3.78
N VAL A 234 2.71 16.01 -3.48
CA VAL A 234 2.96 14.97 -4.50
C VAL A 234 1.73 14.79 -5.38
N VAL A 235 0.54 14.65 -4.77
CA VAL A 235 -0.69 14.40 -5.52
C VAL A 235 -1.11 15.60 -6.34
N THR A 236 -1.05 16.81 -5.79
CA THR A 236 -1.39 18.01 -6.57
C THR A 236 -0.42 18.20 -7.73
N GLY A 237 0.87 17.90 -7.53
CA GLY A 237 1.84 17.83 -8.62
C GLY A 237 1.48 16.79 -9.69
N ALA A 238 1.15 15.57 -9.27
CA ALA A 238 0.77 14.48 -10.17
C ALA A 238 -0.52 14.78 -10.94
N ASN A 239 -1.58 15.23 -10.26
CA ASN A 239 -2.85 15.58 -10.88
C ASN A 239 -2.69 16.76 -11.87
N ASN A 240 -1.90 17.78 -11.53
CA ASN A 240 -1.65 18.92 -12.43
C ASN A 240 -0.79 18.53 -13.64
N ALA A 241 0.20 17.66 -13.46
CA ALA A 241 1.00 17.13 -14.56
C ALA A 241 0.18 16.22 -15.50
N MET A 242 -0.96 15.71 -15.03
CA MET A 242 -1.86 14.81 -15.75
C MET A 242 -3.17 15.48 -16.22
N LEU A 243 -3.22 16.83 -16.29
CA LEU A 243 -4.31 17.59 -16.94
C LEU A 243 -4.31 17.33 -18.47
N ASN A 244 -4.74 16.12 -18.84
CA ASN A 244 -5.22 15.59 -20.13
C ASN A 244 -5.33 14.05 -20.09
N GLY A 245 -5.44 13.44 -18.90
CA GLY A 245 -5.43 11.99 -18.77
C GLY A 245 -4.01 11.46 -18.85
N GLY A 246 -3.66 10.54 -17.95
CA GLY A 246 -2.36 9.88 -17.88
C GLY A 246 -2.08 8.96 -19.08
N ALA A 247 -2.11 9.52 -20.29
CA ALA A 247 -1.97 8.79 -21.52
C ALA A 247 -1.31 9.64 -22.60
N CYS A 248 -0.01 9.91 -22.46
CA CYS A 248 0.84 9.98 -23.66
C CYS A 248 0.93 8.62 -24.38
N PHE A 249 0.17 7.61 -23.94
CA PHE A 249 0.17 6.24 -24.45
C PHE A 249 -1.12 5.82 -25.16
N HIS A 250 -2.24 6.57 -25.08
CA HIS A 250 -3.53 6.06 -25.61
C HIS A 250 -4.24 6.88 -26.68
N ASP A 251 -3.90 8.14 -26.93
CA ASP A 251 -4.73 8.95 -27.84
C ASP A 251 -4.35 8.88 -29.34
N GLU A 252 -3.39 8.02 -29.75
CA GLU A 252 -3.02 7.91 -31.18
C GLU A 252 -2.95 6.46 -31.67
N VAL A 253 -4.07 5.75 -31.62
CA VAL A 253 -4.27 4.56 -32.46
C VAL A 253 -4.56 5.02 -33.89
N GLY A 254 -3.53 5.40 -34.66
CA GLY A 254 -3.73 5.64 -36.10
C GLY A 254 -2.69 6.42 -36.88
N ALA A 255 -1.69 7.05 -36.26
CA ALA A 255 -0.71 7.83 -37.02
C ALA A 255 0.72 7.37 -36.71
N ALA A 256 1.50 7.13 -37.77
CA ALA A 256 2.92 6.78 -37.72
C ALA A 256 3.77 7.97 -37.23
N VAL A 257 3.60 8.38 -35.99
CA VAL A 257 4.34 9.48 -35.36
C VAL A 257 5.07 8.96 -34.13
N ASN A 258 6.34 9.33 -34.02
CA ASN A 258 7.19 8.98 -32.89
C ASN A 258 6.57 9.54 -31.58
N PRO A 259 6.20 8.70 -30.59
CA PRO A 259 5.51 9.12 -29.36
C PRO A 259 6.26 10.19 -28.54
N LEU A 260 7.57 10.36 -28.79
CA LEU A 260 8.42 11.31 -28.09
C LEU A 260 8.27 12.77 -28.58
N GLU A 261 7.84 13.01 -29.83
CA GLU A 261 7.81 14.38 -30.39
C GLU A 261 6.54 15.17 -30.02
N LYS A 262 5.40 14.50 -29.81
CA LYS A 262 4.15 15.14 -29.39
C LYS A 262 4.02 15.33 -27.87
N CYS A 263 4.89 14.71 -27.08
CA CYS A 263 5.13 15.07 -25.68
C CYS A 263 5.91 16.40 -25.62
N GLY A 264 5.37 17.44 -26.25
CA GLY A 264 6.08 18.68 -26.53
C GLY A 264 6.76 19.24 -25.28
N GLY A 265 8.09 19.21 -25.27
CA GLY A 265 8.98 20.15 -24.58
C GLY A 265 8.65 20.52 -23.14
N ALA A 266 7.94 19.68 -22.40
CA ALA A 266 7.49 20.03 -21.08
C ALA A 266 8.65 19.74 -20.11
N ARG A 267 9.28 20.83 -19.66
CA ARG A 267 10.16 20.91 -18.50
C ARG A 267 9.47 20.78 -17.09
N PRO A 268 8.24 20.21 -16.87
CA PRO A 268 7.75 19.95 -15.52
C PRO A 268 8.43 18.77 -14.83
N TYR A 269 8.88 17.74 -15.56
CA TYR A 269 9.43 16.52 -14.94
C TYR A 269 10.75 16.76 -14.22
N THR A 270 11.67 17.56 -14.79
CA THR A 270 12.93 17.92 -14.15
C THR A 270 12.72 18.80 -12.91
N ASN A 271 11.82 19.78 -12.98
CA ASN A 271 11.43 20.61 -11.83
C ASN A 271 10.71 19.82 -10.73
N PHE A 272 9.94 18.78 -11.09
CA PHE A 272 9.29 17.87 -10.16
C PHE A 272 10.31 17.01 -9.42
N VAL A 273 11.28 16.42 -10.12
CA VAL A 273 12.36 15.62 -9.51
C VAL A 273 13.32 16.49 -8.67
N GLU A 274 13.69 17.70 -9.12
CA GLU A 274 14.49 18.63 -8.33
C GLU A 274 13.78 19.14 -7.08
N ARG A 275 12.46 19.40 -7.16
CA ARG A 275 11.67 19.77 -5.97
C ARG A 275 11.42 18.58 -5.05
N LEU A 276 11.23 17.38 -5.58
CA LEU A 276 11.19 16.14 -4.79
C LEU A 276 12.51 15.92 -4.05
N GLY A 277 13.67 16.16 -4.67
CA GLY A 277 14.97 16.09 -3.99
C GLY A 277 15.21 17.17 -2.93
N LYS A 278 14.40 18.24 -2.92
CA LYS A 278 14.37 19.26 -1.85
C LYS A 278 13.31 18.98 -0.77
N LEU A 279 12.40 18.04 -1.03
CA LEU A 279 11.32 17.60 -0.13
C LEU A 279 11.49 16.17 0.35
N THR A 280 12.52 15.44 -0.13
CA THR A 280 12.96 14.19 0.45
C THR A 280 13.24 14.46 1.91
N VAL A 281 12.47 13.79 2.76
CA VAL A 281 12.80 13.63 4.17
C VAL A 281 14.22 13.10 4.18
N ASP A 282 15.17 13.92 4.62
CA ASP A 282 16.45 13.40 5.04
C ASP A 282 16.13 12.45 6.20
N GLY A 283 16.12 11.15 5.89
CA GLY A 283 15.83 10.12 6.87
C GLY A 283 16.77 10.21 8.07
N GLU A 284 17.96 10.80 7.92
CA GLU A 284 18.87 11.07 9.04
C GLU A 284 18.43 12.27 9.88
N ALA A 285 17.93 13.34 9.26
CA ALA A 285 17.39 14.49 9.99
C ALA A 285 16.16 14.10 10.82
N LEU A 286 15.27 13.24 10.27
CA LEU A 286 14.12 12.71 10.99
C LEU A 286 14.54 11.78 12.14
N LYS A 287 15.55 10.91 11.94
CA LYS A 287 16.12 10.07 13.01
C LYS A 287 16.69 10.91 14.15
N LYS A 288 17.34 12.02 13.82
CA LYS A 288 17.96 12.94 14.78
C LYS A 288 16.92 13.77 15.55
N GLU A 289 15.87 14.25 14.88
CA GLU A 289 14.78 14.98 15.54
C GLU A 289 13.91 14.09 16.44
N LEU A 290 13.74 12.81 16.11
CA LEU A 290 12.93 11.87 16.88
C LEU A 290 13.71 11.11 17.98
N GLY A 291 15.01 11.37 18.15
CA GLY A 291 15.84 10.69 19.15
C GLY A 291 16.01 9.18 18.91
N LEU A 292 15.74 8.71 17.69
CA LEU A 292 15.81 7.30 17.31
C LEU A 292 17.25 6.95 16.89
N GLY A 293 18.16 6.93 17.87
CA GLY A 293 19.53 6.48 17.69
C GLY A 293 19.64 5.01 17.28
N GLU A 294 20.46 4.75 16.26
CA GLU A 294 21.15 3.48 15.94
C GLU A 294 20.36 2.25 15.43
N TRP A 295 19.11 2.33 14.97
CA TRP A 295 18.38 1.11 14.55
C TRP A 295 18.07 0.91 13.06
N LEU A 296 18.52 1.75 12.12
CA LEU A 296 18.35 1.45 10.68
C LEU A 296 19.47 2.04 9.80
N ASN A 297 20.36 1.16 9.32
CA ASN A 297 21.34 1.47 8.27
C ASN A 297 20.63 1.50 6.90
N TYR A 298 20.66 2.65 6.22
CA TYR A 298 20.15 2.84 4.86
C TYR A 298 21.30 2.67 3.87
N LYS A 299 21.19 1.74 2.90
CA LYS A 299 21.99 1.78 1.66
C LYS A 299 21.10 2.30 0.54
N THR A 300 21.54 3.41 -0.05
CA THR A 300 20.91 4.18 -1.12
C THR A 300 20.67 3.35 -2.38
N LEU A 301 19.43 3.37 -2.89
CA LEU A 301 19.08 2.90 -4.23
C LEU A 301 19.26 4.03 -5.25
N ASN A 302 20.48 4.20 -5.76
CA ASN A 302 20.71 4.79 -7.08
C ASN A 302 21.14 3.65 -8.01
N GLY A 303 20.38 3.42 -9.07
CA GLY A 303 20.50 2.26 -9.96
C GLY A 303 21.82 2.17 -10.75
N GLY A 304 22.88 1.70 -10.11
CA GLY A 304 24.10 1.19 -10.74
C GLY A 304 24.31 -0.29 -10.38
N ARG A 305 24.52 -1.15 -11.38
CA ARG A 305 24.84 -2.58 -11.18
C ARG A 305 26.10 -2.74 -10.30
N PRO A 306 26.13 -3.69 -9.34
CA PRO A 306 27.39 -4.03 -8.69
C PRO A 306 28.20 -4.97 -9.59
N GLY A 307 29.35 -4.50 -10.07
CA GLY A 307 30.47 -5.37 -10.44
C GLY A 307 31.14 -5.92 -9.16
N PRO A 308 31.88 -7.03 -9.24
CA PRO A 308 32.41 -7.68 -8.06
C PRO A 308 33.68 -6.94 -7.62
N PHE A 309 33.76 -6.40 -6.41
CA PHE A 309 35.08 -6.14 -5.83
C PHE A 309 35.11 -6.19 -4.29
N THR A 310 36.28 -6.66 -3.85
CA THR A 310 36.76 -7.26 -2.59
C THR A 310 36.74 -6.39 -1.33
N LEU A 311 36.68 -7.05 -0.17
CA LEU A 311 36.91 -6.49 1.18
C LEU A 311 38.39 -6.14 1.44
N PRO A 312 38.64 -5.11 2.26
CA PRO A 312 39.82 -5.07 3.14
C PRO A 312 39.44 -4.98 4.65
N PRO A 313 40.40 -5.25 5.55
CA PRO A 313 40.19 -5.97 6.82
C PRO A 313 40.21 -5.08 8.09
N ASN A 314 39.62 -5.63 9.18
CA ASN A 314 39.71 -5.21 10.60
C ASN A 314 39.04 -3.84 10.92
N PHE A 315 38.29 -3.63 11.99
CA PHE A 315 38.31 -4.04 13.41
C PHE A 315 36.84 -4.11 13.90
N GLY A 316 36.40 -4.79 14.94
CA GLY A 316 37.04 -5.38 16.12
C GLY A 316 35.95 -5.44 17.20
N THR A 317 35.82 -6.58 17.84
CA THR A 317 34.88 -6.90 18.94
C THR A 317 35.06 -6.00 20.16
N THR A 318 33.95 -5.50 20.71
CA THR A 318 33.54 -5.56 22.13
C THR A 318 32.08 -5.18 22.22
#